data_AF-A0A3C0A5G9-F1
#
_entry.id   AF-A0A3C0A5G9-F1
#
_cell.length_a   1.000
_cell.length_b   1.000
_cell.length_c   1.000
_cell.angle_alpha   90.00
_cell.angle_beta   90.00
_cell.angle_gamma   90.00
#
_symmetry.space_group_name_H-M   'P 1'
#
loop_
_entity.id
_entity.type
_entity.pdbx_description
1 polymer ?
#
loop_
_entity_poly.entity_id
_entity_poly.type
_entity_poly.pdbx_seq_one_letter_code
_entity_poly.pdbx_strand_id
1 'polypeptide(L)'
;MNVFKFGGASVKDAQGVRNVATVLQQTQHSNLVIVISAMGKMTNALEGVVNYYFNDPIKVKQALEDIKAYHWSISQEIFTDINAPVFKQIQELITTVSSFLQTNKSTNQAYVYDQVVGYGELLSTTIVSAYLTQMAIKNTWVDIRRCIVTDPNFRDASVDWQTTKQHISKNIAPTG
;
A
#
# COMPACT_ATOMS: atom_id res chain seq x y z
N MET A 1 -2.02 19.46 13.26
CA MET A 1 -1.90 18.45 12.19
C MET A 1 -2.96 17.41 12.46
N ASN A 2 -3.82 17.14 11.49
CA ASN A 2 -4.84 16.10 11.62
C ASN A 2 -4.31 14.80 11.01
N VAL A 3 -4.78 13.67 11.52
CA VAL A 3 -4.46 12.35 10.97
C VAL A 3 -5.76 11.61 10.71
N PHE A 4 -6.05 11.31 9.45
CA PHE A 4 -7.19 10.50 9.06
C PHE A 4 -6.72 9.09 8.75
N LYS A 5 -7.43 8.09 9.29
CA LYS A 5 -7.17 6.69 9.00
C LYS A 5 -8.37 6.06 8.31
N PHE A 6 -8.15 5.53 7.11
CA PHE A 6 -9.15 4.77 6.36
C PHE A 6 -8.81 3.28 6.46
N GLY A 7 -9.78 2.48 6.92
CA GLY A 7 -9.62 1.02 6.99
C GLY A 7 -9.83 0.36 5.63
N GLY A 8 -9.47 -0.93 5.51
CA GLY A 8 -9.58 -1.65 4.24
C GLY A 8 -10.99 -1.72 3.66
N ALA A 9 -12.02 -1.73 4.52
CA ALA A 9 -13.42 -1.66 4.10
C ALA A 9 -13.80 -0.31 3.47
N SER A 10 -13.14 0.78 3.87
CA SER A 10 -13.37 2.13 3.34
C SER A 10 -12.79 2.32 1.94
N VAL A 11 -11.84 1.47 1.53
CA VAL A 11 -11.12 1.57 0.24
C VAL A 11 -11.18 0.25 -0.55
N LYS A 12 -12.17 -0.61 -0.29
CA LYS A 12 -12.26 -1.97 -0.86
C LYS A 12 -12.66 -2.02 -2.34
N ASP A 13 -13.19 -0.93 -2.88
CA ASP A 13 -13.72 -0.82 -4.24
C ASP A 13 -13.60 0.62 -4.75
N ALA A 14 -13.95 0.84 -6.02
CA ALA A 14 -13.84 2.14 -6.65
C ALA A 14 -14.69 3.20 -5.95
N GLN A 15 -15.89 2.85 -5.49
CA GLN A 15 -16.74 3.78 -4.76
C GLN A 15 -16.13 4.19 -3.41
N GLY A 16 -15.51 3.24 -2.70
CA GLY A 16 -14.75 3.53 -1.48
C GLY A 16 -13.65 4.54 -1.71
N VAL A 17 -12.85 4.36 -2.77
CA VAL A 17 -11.80 5.32 -3.15
C VAL A 17 -12.40 6.69 -3.50
N ARG A 18 -13.52 6.75 -4.25
CA ARG A 18 -14.24 8.00 -4.53
C ARG A 18 -14.69 8.70 -3.25
N ASN A 19 -15.26 7.94 -2.31
CA ASN A 19 -15.72 8.47 -1.03
C ASN A 19 -14.60 9.08 -0.19
N VAL A 20 -13.36 8.55 -0.26
CA VAL A 20 -12.21 9.17 0.41
C VAL A 20 -12.02 10.60 -0.09
N ALA A 21 -12.01 10.83 -1.41
CA ALA A 21 -11.88 12.17 -1.96
C ALA A 21 -13.03 13.09 -1.53
N THR A 22 -14.26 12.59 -1.53
CA THR A 22 -15.44 13.34 -1.06
C THR A 22 -15.30 13.79 0.40
N VAL A 23 -14.89 12.89 1.30
CA VAL A 23 -14.67 13.22 2.72
C VAL A 23 -13.61 14.31 2.89
N LEU A 24 -12.51 14.22 2.13
CA LEU A 24 -11.43 15.21 2.20
C LEU A 24 -11.88 16.60 1.70
N GLN A 25 -12.65 16.64 0.61
CA GLN A 25 -13.21 17.89 0.07
C GLN A 25 -14.23 18.54 1.02
N GLN A 26 -15.03 17.74 1.73
CA GLN A 26 -16.03 18.25 2.67
C GLN A 26 -15.41 18.75 3.98
N THR A 27 -14.35 18.11 4.45
CA THR A 27 -13.72 18.44 5.74
C THR A 27 -12.77 19.64 5.64
N GLN A 28 -12.24 19.94 4.45
CA GLN A 28 -11.40 21.12 4.16
C GLN A 28 -10.23 21.35 5.15
N HIS A 29 -9.71 20.28 5.75
CA HIS A 29 -8.58 20.41 6.67
C HIS A 29 -7.28 20.75 5.95
N SER A 30 -6.58 21.77 6.42
CA SER A 30 -5.17 22.00 6.13
C SER A 30 -4.29 21.17 7.07
N ASN A 31 -3.05 20.87 6.65
CA ASN A 31 -2.07 20.09 7.44
C ASN A 31 -2.59 18.70 7.86
N LEU A 32 -2.97 17.89 6.87
CA LEU A 32 -3.57 16.57 7.04
C LEU A 32 -2.62 15.45 6.58
N VAL A 33 -2.46 14.43 7.41
CA VAL A 33 -1.85 13.14 7.05
C VAL A 33 -2.95 12.11 6.88
N ILE A 34 -2.86 11.29 5.83
CA ILE A 34 -3.82 10.22 5.57
C ILE A 34 -3.08 8.88 5.65
N VAL A 35 -3.62 7.96 6.44
CA VAL A 35 -3.13 6.60 6.61
C VAL A 35 -4.19 5.64 6.06
N ILE A 36 -3.79 4.69 5.22
CA ILE A 36 -4.71 3.81 4.51
C ILE A 36 -4.23 2.37 4.69
N SER A 37 -5.13 1.49 5.13
CA SER A 37 -4.89 0.05 5.18
C SER A 37 -5.04 -0.59 3.79
N ALA A 38 -4.51 -1.81 3.61
CA ALA A 38 -4.74 -2.58 2.39
C ALA A 38 -6.24 -2.69 2.01
N MET A 39 -6.53 -2.74 0.71
CA MET A 39 -7.90 -2.77 0.18
C MET A 39 -8.60 -4.11 0.45
N GLY A 40 -9.86 -4.08 0.92
CA GLY A 40 -10.69 -5.28 1.01
C GLY A 40 -10.06 -6.41 1.85
N LYS A 41 -9.88 -7.59 1.24
CA LYS A 41 -9.26 -8.78 1.87
C LYS A 41 -7.79 -8.97 1.48
N MET A 42 -7.12 -7.90 1.06
CA MET A 42 -5.82 -8.03 0.41
C MET A 42 -4.70 -8.51 1.34
N THR A 43 -4.76 -8.18 2.64
CA THR A 43 -3.87 -8.77 3.64
C THR A 43 -3.94 -10.29 3.58
N ASN A 44 -5.13 -10.88 3.69
CA ASN A 44 -5.33 -12.34 3.63
C ASN A 44 -4.87 -12.95 2.30
N ALA A 45 -5.06 -12.24 1.18
CA ALA A 45 -4.60 -12.72 -0.13
C ALA A 45 -3.06 -12.80 -0.20
N LEU A 46 -2.36 -11.78 0.32
CA LEU A 46 -0.91 -11.76 0.40
C LEU A 46 -0.37 -12.78 1.42
N GLU A 47 -1.08 -13.02 2.53
CA GLU A 47 -0.77 -14.15 3.42
C GLU A 47 -0.86 -15.49 2.69
N GLY A 48 -1.85 -15.64 1.80
CA GLY A 48 -1.96 -16.78 0.89
C GLY A 48 -0.75 -16.94 -0.03
N VAL A 49 -0.22 -15.83 -0.57
CA VAL A 49 1.03 -15.84 -1.37
C VAL A 49 2.20 -16.33 -0.54
N VAL A 50 2.35 -15.84 0.70
CA VAL A 50 3.41 -16.29 1.61
C VAL A 50 3.26 -17.78 1.90
N ASN A 51 2.05 -18.26 2.16
CA ASN A 51 1.80 -19.69 2.36
C ASN A 51 2.18 -20.52 1.12
N TYR A 52 1.79 -20.09 -0.08
CA TYR A 52 2.19 -20.77 -1.32
C TYR A 52 3.69 -20.75 -1.56
N TYR A 53 4.37 -19.65 -1.22
CA TYR A 53 5.82 -19.58 -1.34
C TYR A 53 6.54 -20.69 -0.57
N PHE A 54 6.06 -21.06 0.62
CA PHE A 54 6.65 -22.13 1.42
C PHE A 54 6.13 -23.53 1.10
N ASN A 55 4.86 -23.66 0.71
CA ASN A 55 4.17 -24.95 0.67
C ASN A 55 3.75 -25.41 -0.74
N ASP A 56 3.59 -24.49 -1.69
CA ASP A 56 3.16 -24.79 -3.07
C ASP A 56 3.61 -23.69 -4.06
N PRO A 57 4.93 -23.62 -4.39
CA PRO A 57 5.49 -22.50 -5.14
C PRO A 57 4.90 -22.30 -6.53
N ILE A 58 4.31 -23.35 -7.11
CA ILE A 58 3.66 -23.30 -8.44
C ILE A 58 2.48 -22.33 -8.43
N LYS A 59 1.81 -22.14 -7.29
CA LYS A 59 0.66 -21.23 -7.15
C LYS A 59 1.02 -19.76 -6.94
N VAL A 60 2.26 -19.44 -6.57
CA VAL A 60 2.69 -18.07 -6.24
C VAL A 60 2.43 -17.10 -7.38
N LYS A 61 2.79 -17.49 -8.61
CA LYS A 61 2.62 -16.63 -9.78
C LYS A 61 1.15 -16.27 -10.01
N GLN A 62 0.26 -17.26 -9.98
CA GLN A 62 -1.17 -17.02 -10.18
C GLN A 62 -1.75 -16.15 -9.06
N ALA A 63 -1.38 -16.41 -7.80
CA ALA A 63 -1.85 -15.63 -6.67
C ALA A 63 -1.45 -14.14 -6.78
N LEU A 64 -0.24 -13.84 -7.23
CA LEU A 64 0.18 -12.45 -7.49
C LEU A 64 -0.57 -11.81 -8.66
N GLU A 65 -0.86 -12.57 -9.72
CA GLU A 65 -1.65 -12.09 -10.85
C GLU A 65 -3.11 -11.80 -10.45
N ASP A 66 -3.71 -12.61 -9.59
CA ASP A 66 -5.07 -12.37 -9.05
C ASP A 66 -5.11 -11.07 -8.23
N ILE A 67 -4.08 -10.85 -7.40
CA ILE A 67 -3.91 -9.61 -6.63
C ILE A 67 -3.75 -8.41 -7.57
N LYS A 68 -2.93 -8.53 -8.62
CA LYS A 68 -2.78 -7.48 -9.63
C LYS A 68 -4.11 -7.18 -10.30
N ALA A 69 -4.82 -8.21 -10.75
CA ALA A 69 -6.11 -8.08 -11.44
C ALA A 69 -7.16 -7.39 -10.57
N TYR A 70 -7.22 -7.70 -9.27
CA TYR A 70 -8.10 -7.02 -8.32
C TYR A 70 -7.83 -5.50 -8.28
N HIS A 71 -6.60 -5.09 -8.03
CA HIS A 71 -6.24 -3.66 -7.96
C HIS A 71 -6.39 -2.95 -9.32
N TRP A 72 -6.07 -3.65 -10.40
CA TRP A 72 -6.23 -3.16 -11.76
C TRP A 72 -7.71 -2.93 -12.10
N SER A 73 -8.61 -3.83 -11.71
CA SER A 73 -10.06 -3.69 -11.93
C SER A 73 -10.64 -2.46 -11.23
N ILE A 74 -10.31 -2.26 -9.96
CA ILE A 74 -10.70 -1.06 -9.20
C ILE A 74 -10.17 0.21 -9.90
N SER A 75 -8.92 0.16 -10.36
CA SER A 75 -8.31 1.30 -11.05
C SER A 75 -9.00 1.61 -12.38
N GLN A 76 -9.40 0.61 -13.16
CA GLN A 76 -10.15 0.83 -14.41
C GLN A 76 -11.51 1.50 -14.19
N GLU A 77 -12.17 1.26 -13.07
CA GLU A 77 -13.42 1.96 -12.74
C GLU A 77 -13.18 3.44 -12.39
N ILE A 78 -11.98 3.78 -11.92
CA ILE A 78 -11.63 5.12 -11.43
C ILE A 78 -10.98 5.99 -12.51
N PHE A 79 -10.06 5.41 -13.27
CA PHE A 79 -9.21 6.07 -14.25
C PHE A 79 -9.70 5.72 -15.66
N THR A 80 -10.17 6.72 -16.40
CA THR A 80 -10.67 6.54 -17.77
C THR A 80 -9.54 6.41 -18.80
N ASP A 81 -8.35 6.92 -18.49
CA ASP A 81 -7.15 6.77 -19.32
C ASP A 81 -6.38 5.52 -18.91
N ILE A 82 -6.31 4.54 -19.82
CA ILE A 82 -5.57 3.28 -19.62
C ILE A 82 -4.05 3.49 -19.49
N ASN A 83 -3.54 4.65 -19.93
CA ASN A 83 -2.14 5.02 -19.79
C ASN A 83 -1.86 5.78 -18.49
N ALA A 84 -2.86 5.90 -17.58
CA ALA A 84 -2.65 6.53 -16.29
C ALA A 84 -1.47 5.89 -15.55
N PRO A 85 -0.55 6.68 -14.95
CA PRO A 85 0.66 6.16 -14.32
C PRO A 85 0.42 5.08 -13.25
N VAL A 86 -0.75 5.10 -12.60
CA VAL A 86 -1.16 4.13 -11.57
C VAL A 86 -1.08 2.68 -12.05
N PHE A 87 -1.41 2.39 -13.30
CA PHE A 87 -1.36 1.04 -13.86
C PHE A 87 0.07 0.49 -13.92
N LYS A 88 1.01 1.36 -14.33
CA LYS A 88 2.43 1.04 -14.31
C LYS A 88 2.94 0.86 -12.88
N GLN A 89 2.56 1.74 -11.95
CA GLN A 89 2.96 1.66 -10.55
C GLN A 89 2.46 0.37 -9.88
N ILE A 90 1.23 -0.06 -10.16
CA ILE A 90 0.69 -1.35 -9.70
C ILE A 90 1.58 -2.50 -10.22
N GLN A 91 1.88 -2.51 -11.52
CA GLN A 91 2.74 -3.53 -12.11
C GLN A 91 4.14 -3.53 -11.50
N GLU A 92 4.75 -2.36 -11.27
CA GLU A 92 6.07 -2.23 -10.65
C GLU A 92 6.09 -2.78 -9.22
N LEU A 93 5.06 -2.50 -8.42
CA LEU A 93 4.92 -3.06 -7.06
C LEU A 93 4.81 -4.59 -7.09
N ILE A 94 3.96 -5.15 -7.96
CA ILE A 94 3.80 -6.61 -8.11
C ILE A 94 5.11 -7.26 -8.59
N THR A 95 5.78 -6.67 -9.58
CA THR A 95 7.08 -7.15 -10.07
C THR A 95 8.12 -7.13 -8.95
N THR A 96 8.09 -6.13 -8.07
CA THR A 96 9.03 -6.06 -6.94
C THR A 96 8.81 -7.22 -5.96
N VAL A 97 7.55 -7.51 -5.58
CA VAL A 97 7.23 -8.66 -4.72
C VAL A 97 7.63 -9.98 -5.39
N SER A 98 7.30 -10.14 -6.68
CA SER A 98 7.67 -11.34 -7.43
C SER A 98 9.19 -11.54 -7.47
N SER A 99 9.95 -10.47 -7.71
CA SER A 99 11.41 -10.52 -7.77
C SER A 99 12.03 -10.84 -6.41
N PHE A 100 11.48 -10.27 -5.34
CA PHE A 100 11.86 -10.62 -3.97
C PHE A 100 11.64 -12.12 -3.72
N LEU A 101 10.46 -12.66 -4.03
CA LEU A 101 10.17 -14.08 -3.80
C LEU A 101 11.05 -15.01 -4.64
N GLN A 102 11.38 -14.63 -5.88
CA GLN A 102 12.26 -15.43 -6.75
C GLN A 102 13.72 -15.47 -6.27
N THR A 103 14.20 -14.40 -5.64
CA THR A 103 15.61 -14.25 -5.24
C THR A 103 15.86 -14.48 -3.75
N ASN A 104 14.81 -14.42 -2.93
CA ASN A 104 14.89 -14.66 -1.50
C ASN A 104 15.29 -16.11 -1.20
N LYS A 105 16.23 -16.26 -0.27
CA LYS A 105 16.71 -17.56 0.24
C LYS A 105 16.38 -17.77 1.72
N SER A 106 15.79 -16.76 2.37
CA SER A 106 15.43 -16.85 3.79
C SER A 106 14.29 -17.85 3.98
N THR A 107 14.48 -18.78 4.91
CA THR A 107 13.45 -19.72 5.37
C THR A 107 12.62 -19.16 6.53
N ASN A 108 12.93 -17.95 7.01
CA ASN A 108 12.17 -17.31 8.08
C ASN A 108 10.83 -16.80 7.52
N GLN A 109 9.75 -17.51 7.86
CA GLN A 109 8.40 -17.18 7.40
C GLN A 109 7.92 -15.80 7.90
N ALA A 110 8.29 -15.40 9.12
CA ALA A 110 7.92 -14.08 9.64
C ALA A 110 8.61 -12.95 8.85
N TYR A 111 9.88 -13.13 8.50
CA TYR A 111 10.59 -12.20 7.63
C TYR A 111 9.92 -12.08 6.26
N VAL A 112 9.68 -13.20 5.58
CA VAL A 112 9.05 -13.21 4.24
C VAL A 112 7.64 -12.61 4.30
N TYR A 113 6.88 -12.89 5.37
CA TYR A 113 5.57 -12.29 5.62
C TYR A 113 5.65 -10.76 5.57
N ASP A 114 6.52 -10.15 6.37
CA ASP A 114 6.61 -8.68 6.45
C ASP A 114 7.10 -8.04 5.14
N GLN A 115 7.92 -8.75 4.36
CA GLN A 115 8.36 -8.27 3.04
C GLN A 115 7.24 -8.30 1.99
N VAL A 116 6.23 -9.17 2.15
CA VAL A 116 5.17 -9.38 1.15
C VAL A 116 3.88 -8.67 1.54
N VAL A 117 3.40 -8.87 2.77
CA VAL A 117 2.05 -8.45 3.19
C VAL A 117 1.89 -6.93 3.17
N GLY A 118 2.93 -6.17 3.52
CA GLY A 118 2.90 -4.70 3.48
C GLY A 118 2.69 -4.10 2.08
N TYR A 119 2.82 -4.88 1.00
CA TYR A 119 2.51 -4.40 -0.35
C TYR A 119 1.01 -4.16 -0.56
N GLY A 120 0.13 -4.72 0.28
CA GLY A 120 -1.29 -4.40 0.25
C GLY A 120 -1.53 -2.92 0.54
N GLU A 121 -0.88 -2.37 1.56
CA GLU A 121 -0.91 -0.95 1.91
C GLU A 121 -0.29 -0.08 0.81
N LEU A 122 0.85 -0.50 0.24
CA LEU A 122 1.51 0.24 -0.84
C LEU A 122 0.63 0.34 -2.09
N LEU A 123 0.00 -0.77 -2.50
CA LEU A 123 -0.95 -0.78 -3.62
C LEU A 123 -2.14 0.13 -3.34
N SER A 124 -2.72 0.02 -2.14
CA SER A 124 -3.89 0.82 -1.77
C SER A 124 -3.63 2.33 -1.76
N THR A 125 -2.52 2.75 -1.14
CA THR A 125 -2.13 4.15 -1.01
C THR A 125 -1.70 4.74 -2.35
N THR A 126 -1.08 3.94 -3.22
CA THR A 126 -0.73 4.36 -4.59
C THR A 126 -1.98 4.71 -5.39
N ILE A 127 -3.00 3.82 -5.37
CA ILE A 127 -4.26 4.04 -6.09
C ILE A 127 -4.99 5.27 -5.55
N VAL A 128 -5.12 5.37 -4.22
CA VAL A 128 -5.82 6.51 -3.61
C VAL A 128 -5.10 7.82 -3.90
N SER A 129 -3.77 7.88 -3.74
CA SER A 129 -2.99 9.10 -4.05
C SER A 129 -3.10 9.52 -5.51
N ALA A 130 -3.03 8.57 -6.45
CA ALA A 130 -3.24 8.85 -7.86
C ALA A 130 -4.64 9.41 -8.12
N TYR A 131 -5.67 8.87 -7.45
CA TYR A 131 -7.03 9.35 -7.62
C TYR A 131 -7.24 10.74 -7.01
N LEU A 132 -6.69 11.02 -5.83
CA LEU A 132 -6.70 12.36 -5.24
C LEU A 132 -6.06 13.38 -6.19
N THR A 133 -4.96 13.00 -6.84
CA THR A 133 -4.30 13.83 -7.86
C THR A 133 -5.21 14.09 -9.06
N GLN A 134 -5.92 13.06 -9.57
CA GLN A 134 -6.92 13.23 -10.64
C GLN A 134 -8.04 14.20 -10.25
N MET A 135 -8.43 14.22 -8.96
CA MET A 135 -9.43 15.15 -8.41
C MET A 135 -8.87 16.53 -8.05
N ALA A 136 -7.66 16.85 -8.51
CA ALA A 136 -6.95 18.10 -8.21
C ALA A 136 -6.74 18.36 -6.71
N ILE A 137 -6.74 17.31 -5.89
CA ILE A 137 -6.41 17.39 -4.46
C ILE A 137 -4.90 17.21 -4.34
N LYS A 138 -4.19 18.30 -4.02
CA LYS A 138 -2.74 18.29 -3.81
C LYS A 138 -2.39 17.30 -2.69
N ASN A 139 -1.53 16.34 -2.99
CA ASN A 139 -1.08 15.34 -2.04
C ASN A 139 0.32 14.84 -2.44
N THR A 140 1.02 14.24 -1.48
CA THR A 140 2.32 13.59 -1.70
C THR A 140 2.21 12.16 -1.21
N TRP A 141 2.43 11.18 -2.09
CA TRP A 141 2.54 9.78 -1.68
C TRP A 141 3.89 9.55 -0.98
N VAL A 142 3.85 8.89 0.17
CA VAL A 142 5.04 8.60 0.98
C VAL A 142 5.11 7.10 1.23
N ASP A 143 6.20 6.47 0.81
CA ASP A 143 6.53 5.11 1.25
C ASP A 143 6.94 5.15 2.72
N ILE A 144 6.04 4.69 3.60
CA ILE A 144 6.22 4.76 5.04
C ILE A 144 7.44 3.96 5.52
N ARG A 145 7.91 2.96 4.75
CA ARG A 145 9.10 2.16 5.08
C ARG A 145 10.39 2.98 5.06
N ARG A 146 10.36 4.16 4.42
CA ARG A 146 11.47 5.14 4.46
C ARG A 146 11.41 6.05 5.69
N CYS A 147 10.32 5.99 6.44
CA CYS A 147 10.03 6.86 7.57
C CYS A 147 10.04 6.09 8.90
N ILE A 148 9.23 5.04 9.01
CA ILE A 148 9.13 4.24 10.24
C ILE A 148 10.23 3.19 10.24
N VAL A 149 11.08 3.26 11.25
CA VAL A 149 12.13 2.29 11.51
C VAL A 149 11.72 1.43 12.69
N THR A 150 11.88 0.12 12.54
CA THR A 150 11.54 -0.86 13.56
C THR A 150 12.73 -1.76 13.86
N ASP A 151 12.63 -2.48 14.97
CA ASP A 151 13.52 -3.61 15.25
C ASP A 151 13.24 -4.78 14.26
N PRO A 152 14.09 -5.83 14.25
CA PRO A 152 13.89 -6.99 13.38
C PRO A 152 12.93 -8.04 13.97
N ASN A 153 12.08 -7.69 14.95
CA ASN A 153 11.08 -8.60 15.49
C ASN A 153 9.90 -8.73 14.51
N PHE A 154 10.10 -9.43 13.41
CA PHE A 154 9.12 -9.51 12.32
C PHE A 154 7.73 -9.95 12.81
N ARG A 155 6.69 -9.36 12.22
CA ARG A 155 5.26 -9.46 12.57
C ARG A 155 4.82 -8.77 13.87
N ASP A 156 5.74 -8.43 14.76
CA ASP A 156 5.45 -7.73 16.03
C ASP A 156 6.56 -6.74 16.37
N ALA A 157 6.93 -5.94 15.37
CA ALA A 157 8.12 -5.11 15.44
C ALA A 157 7.88 -3.89 16.33
N SER A 158 8.84 -3.58 17.20
CA SER A 158 8.80 -2.34 18.00
C SER A 158 9.39 -1.17 17.22
N VAL A 159 8.74 -0.01 17.34
CA VAL A 159 9.18 1.21 16.63
C VAL A 159 10.39 1.83 17.32
N ASP A 160 11.45 2.09 16.55
CA ASP A 160 12.51 3.01 16.94
C ASP A 160 12.00 4.45 16.77
N TRP A 161 11.46 4.99 17.86
CA TRP A 161 10.89 6.33 17.87
C TRP A 161 11.90 7.43 17.59
N GLN A 162 13.16 7.26 17.97
CA GLN A 162 14.18 8.29 17.79
C GLN A 162 14.49 8.44 16.30
N THR A 163 14.83 7.33 15.64
CA THR A 163 15.13 7.32 14.21
C THR A 163 13.90 7.65 13.37
N THR A 164 12.72 7.13 13.74
CA THR A 164 11.46 7.42 13.06
C THR A 164 11.12 8.91 13.05
N LYS A 165 11.29 9.61 14.18
CA LYS A 165 11.04 11.07 14.24
C LYS A 165 11.97 11.86 13.32
N GLN A 166 13.25 11.47 13.26
CA GLN A 166 14.22 12.10 12.36
C GLN A 166 13.85 11.89 10.90
N HIS A 167 13.47 10.67 10.53
CA HIS A 167 13.07 10.35 9.16
C HIS A 167 11.75 11.02 8.77
N ILE A 168 10.74 11.07 9.65
CA ILE A 168 9.50 11.79 9.40
C ILE A 168 9.78 13.27 9.16
N SER A 169 10.58 13.91 10.02
CA SER A 169 10.91 15.34 9.87
C SER A 169 11.65 15.66 8.57
N LYS A 170 12.40 14.68 8.03
CA LYS A 170 13.14 14.81 6.77
C LYS A 170 12.28 14.53 5.53
N ASN A 171 11.34 13.60 5.61
CA ASN A 171 10.60 13.09 4.45
C ASN A 171 9.14 13.60 4.36
N ILE A 172 8.58 14.12 5.45
CA ILE A 172 7.19 14.59 5.51
C ILE A 172 7.20 16.08 5.83
N ALA A 173 6.65 16.89 4.92
CA ALA A 173 6.59 18.33 5.10
C ALA A 173 5.67 18.68 6.30
N PRO A 174 6.06 19.64 7.16
CA PRO A 174 5.23 20.08 8.29
C PRO A 174 3.86 20.65 7.87
N THR A 175 3.73 21.09 6.62
CA THR A 175 2.55 21.77 6.07
C THR A 175 1.72 20.92 5.10
N GLY A 176 2.08 19.65 4.89
CA GLY A 176 1.49 18.81 3.83
C GLY A 176 2.09 19.07 2.45
#